data_AF-A0AAW1NQD1-F1
#
_entry.id   AF-A0AAW1NQD1-F1
#
_cell.length_a   1.000
_cell.length_b   1.000
_cell.length_c   1.000
_cell.angle_alpha   90.00
_cell.angle_beta   90.00
_cell.angle_gamma   90.00
#
_symmetry.space_group_name_H-M   'P 1'
#
loop_
_entity.id
_entity.type
_entity.pdbx_description
1 polymer ?
#
loop_
_entity_poly.entity_id
_entity_poly.type
_entity_poly.pdbx_seq_one_letter_code
_entity_poly.pdbx_strand_id
1 'polypeptide(L)'
;MSAGPDRKWLVFFSLGGVALFVIGVSLFPNGLVGHNDWQQTSNKMHARPLCPARNEALTRFSKAAQNADRAGTDYLLPHTATTLPEFLVELKTSLDRHMLDERAHLWLFNEDIDHQRVHPSCAGDWMEFGVYTGGSVNLSAIWRRSFCGPGCAPVYGFDTFTGLPEVWSQDGGAGTFGGGAFSTGGKFPPVEYNVQLVKGLFSESLPPFLRMQAEMKKRVAEPTPLGYLHVDCDLYVGTKDIFTILDKKIVPGTVILFDELVNYKLYKEHEVKAFFEWLRVSKAKVAAIGVKGPIEKTDFAMEIDIDVREHHQHNQGVAFVVISRPGATQSIGIS
;
A
#
# COMPACT_ATOMS: atom_id res chain seq x y z
N MET A 1 27.13 28.63 58.37
CA MET A 1 26.45 27.48 59.00
C MET A 1 25.82 26.68 57.86
N SER A 2 26.62 25.85 57.21
CA SER A 2 26.84 24.41 57.44
C SER A 2 25.94 23.58 56.53
N ALA A 3 26.58 22.96 55.53
CA ALA A 3 26.05 21.85 54.78
C ALA A 3 25.78 20.65 55.73
N GLY A 4 24.78 19.86 55.40
CA GLY A 4 24.56 18.51 55.92
C GLY A 4 23.95 17.64 54.83
N PRO A 5 24.58 16.51 54.44
CA PRO A 5 24.01 15.57 53.48
C PRO A 5 23.35 14.41 54.22
N ASP A 6 22.15 14.00 53.83
CA ASP A 6 21.60 12.72 54.29
C ASP A 6 21.17 11.80 53.15
N ARG A 7 21.65 10.57 53.28
CA ARG A 7 21.62 9.46 52.35
C ARG A 7 20.47 8.50 52.69
N LYS A 8 19.89 7.89 51.64
CA LYS A 8 19.18 6.59 51.59
C LYS A 8 17.80 6.59 52.29
N TRP A 9 16.75 5.98 51.75
CA TRP A 9 16.59 4.54 51.50
C TRP A 9 15.63 4.24 50.32
N LEU A 10 15.96 3.20 49.54
CA LEU A 10 14.97 2.42 48.78
C LEU A 10 14.14 1.63 49.79
N VAL A 11 12.81 1.74 49.71
CA VAL A 11 11.89 0.82 50.36
C VAL A 11 11.00 0.23 49.27
N PHE A 12 11.16 -1.08 49.03
CA PHE A 12 10.22 -1.87 48.26
C PHE A 12 9.03 -2.23 49.15
N PHE A 13 7.82 -1.85 48.75
CA PHE A 13 6.60 -2.51 49.19
C PHE A 13 5.88 -3.08 47.98
N SER A 14 5.85 -4.42 47.93
CA SER A 14 4.87 -5.20 47.19
C SER A 14 3.62 -5.28 48.07
N LEU A 15 2.47 -4.90 47.52
CA LEU A 15 1.14 -5.50 47.77
C LEU A 15 0.12 -4.81 46.85
N GLY A 16 -0.80 -5.61 46.31
CA GLY A 16 -1.65 -5.26 45.18
C GLY A 16 -2.83 -4.33 45.47
N GLY A 17 -3.53 -3.99 44.40
CA GLY A 17 -4.92 -3.53 44.43
C GLY A 17 -5.12 -2.03 44.23
N VAL A 18 -5.53 -1.70 43.00
CA VAL A 18 -6.38 -0.55 42.61
C VAL A 18 -5.90 0.86 43.02
N ALA A 19 -5.39 1.62 42.04
CA ALA A 19 -5.24 3.07 42.16
C ALA A 19 -6.24 3.79 41.23
N LEU A 20 -7.19 4.49 41.84
CA LEU A 20 -7.99 5.56 41.24
C LEU A 20 -7.04 6.69 40.79
N PHE A 21 -7.15 7.15 39.54
CA PHE A 21 -6.52 8.40 39.11
C PHE A 21 -7.45 9.58 39.41
N VAL A 22 -7.02 10.45 40.32
CA VAL A 22 -7.55 11.80 40.52
C VAL A 22 -6.91 12.71 39.48
N ILE A 23 -7.72 13.39 38.67
CA ILE A 23 -7.27 14.38 37.68
C ILE A 23 -6.97 15.69 38.43
N GLY A 24 -5.68 16.03 38.55
CA GLY A 24 -5.23 17.35 38.95
C GLY A 24 -4.90 18.18 37.71
N VAL A 25 -5.71 19.21 37.43
CA VAL A 25 -5.43 20.23 36.42
C VAL A 25 -4.56 21.32 37.07
N SER A 26 -3.45 21.69 36.45
CA SER A 26 -2.76 22.94 36.73
C SER A 26 -2.29 23.58 35.43
N LEU A 27 -2.78 24.80 35.20
CA LEU A 27 -2.40 25.72 34.15
C LEU A 27 -1.15 26.49 34.57
N PHE A 28 -0.19 26.72 33.64
CA PHE A 28 0.48 28.00 33.30
C PHE A 28 1.79 27.81 32.49
N PRO A 29 2.37 28.85 31.84
CA PRO A 29 2.56 28.90 30.39
C PRO A 29 4.03 28.87 29.90
N ASN A 30 4.17 28.90 28.58
CA ASN A 30 5.35 29.24 27.76
C ASN A 30 6.41 28.14 27.51
N GLY A 31 6.28 27.53 26.31
CA GLY A 31 7.28 27.63 25.26
C GLY A 31 8.61 26.88 25.43
N LEU A 32 8.68 25.67 24.87
CA LEU A 32 9.87 25.14 24.18
C LEU A 32 9.39 24.20 23.07
N VAL A 33 9.73 24.54 21.82
CA VAL A 33 9.47 23.71 20.63
C VAL A 33 10.49 22.56 20.65
N GLY A 34 9.98 21.35 20.84
CA GLY A 34 10.77 20.12 20.77
C GLY A 34 10.02 19.10 19.91
N HIS A 35 10.75 18.49 18.97
CA HIS A 35 10.33 17.33 18.16
C HIS A 35 9.38 16.40 18.92
N ASN A 36 8.12 16.30 18.48
CA ASN A 36 7.17 15.18 18.70
C ASN A 36 5.78 15.50 18.11
N ASP A 37 5.67 15.61 16.77
CA ASP A 37 4.36 15.63 16.09
C ASP A 37 3.95 14.20 15.70
N TRP A 38 3.63 13.37 16.71
CA TRP A 38 3.00 12.05 16.50
C TRP A 38 1.94 11.71 17.56
N GLN A 39 1.36 12.71 18.26
CA GLN A 39 0.35 12.49 19.31
C GLN A 39 -0.98 13.24 19.12
N GLN A 40 -1.52 13.25 17.90
CA GLN A 40 -2.96 13.49 17.72
C GLN A 40 -3.59 12.37 16.90
N THR A 41 -3.80 11.23 17.56
CA THR A 41 -4.93 10.28 17.40
C THR A 41 -4.58 8.92 18.04
N SER A 42 -4.25 8.90 19.33
CA SER A 42 -4.27 7.64 20.07
C SER A 42 -4.96 7.83 21.42
N ASN A 43 -6.26 7.56 21.44
CA ASN A 43 -6.92 7.17 22.68
C ASN A 43 -8.06 6.20 22.36
N LYS A 44 -7.98 5.03 23.02
CA LYS A 44 -8.86 3.84 22.96
C LYS A 44 -8.54 2.80 21.87
N MET A 45 -7.44 2.05 22.06
CA MET A 45 -7.39 0.65 21.63
C MET A 45 -7.54 -0.24 22.87
N HIS A 46 -8.70 -0.89 23.02
CA HIS A 46 -8.83 -2.04 23.92
C HIS A 46 -8.35 -3.28 23.17
N ALA A 47 -7.47 -4.06 23.81
CA ALA A 47 -7.05 -5.36 23.31
C ALA A 47 -8.27 -6.29 23.14
N ARG A 48 -8.54 -6.73 21.91
CA ARG A 48 -9.60 -7.68 21.55
C ARG A 48 -9.10 -8.63 20.45
N PRO A 49 -9.65 -9.86 20.36
CA PRO A 49 -8.94 -11.01 19.81
C PRO A 49 -8.75 -10.94 18.29
N LEU A 50 -7.67 -11.58 17.84
CA LEU A 50 -7.24 -11.69 16.44
C LEU A 50 -8.33 -12.29 15.55
N CYS A 51 -8.52 -11.67 14.39
CA CYS A 51 -9.46 -12.06 13.33
C CYS A 51 -9.32 -13.55 12.92
N PRO A 52 -10.41 -14.33 12.89
CA PRO A 52 -10.41 -15.70 12.36
C PRO A 52 -10.68 -15.67 10.84
N ALA A 53 -9.65 -15.46 10.02
CA ALA A 53 -9.79 -15.49 8.55
C ALA A 53 -8.58 -16.12 7.83
N ARG A 54 -7.77 -16.92 8.55
CA ARG A 54 -6.50 -17.44 8.01
C ARG A 54 -6.69 -18.46 6.89
N ASN A 55 -7.79 -19.22 6.88
CA ASN A 55 -7.94 -20.38 5.98
C ASN A 55 -8.60 -20.05 4.64
N GLU A 56 -9.59 -19.14 4.58
CA GLU A 56 -10.34 -18.93 3.33
C GLU A 56 -9.58 -18.16 2.25
N ALA A 57 -8.78 -17.16 2.63
CA ALA A 57 -8.00 -16.39 1.66
C ALA A 57 -6.98 -17.27 0.91
N LEU A 58 -6.35 -18.22 1.62
CA LEU A 58 -5.35 -19.13 1.04
C LEU A 58 -5.96 -20.14 0.06
N THR A 59 -7.15 -20.66 0.36
CA THR A 59 -7.88 -21.53 -0.57
C THR A 59 -8.21 -20.80 -1.87
N ARG A 60 -8.55 -19.50 -1.78
CA ARG A 60 -8.88 -18.63 -2.93
C ARG A 60 -7.64 -18.29 -3.79
N PHE A 61 -6.48 -18.01 -3.16
CA PHE A 61 -5.20 -17.91 -3.87
C PHE A 61 -4.85 -19.19 -4.64
N SER A 62 -5.12 -20.35 -4.06
CA SER A 62 -4.88 -21.62 -4.76
C SER A 62 -5.74 -21.75 -6.02
N LYS A 63 -6.96 -21.22 -6.03
CA LYS A 63 -7.87 -21.31 -7.19
C LYS A 63 -7.47 -20.36 -8.32
N ALA A 64 -7.05 -19.14 -7.98
CA ALA A 64 -6.48 -18.20 -8.94
C ALA A 64 -5.18 -18.75 -9.54
N ALA A 65 -4.30 -19.30 -8.72
CA ALA A 65 -3.08 -20.00 -9.14
C ALA A 65 -3.36 -21.29 -9.92
N GLN A 66 -4.45 -22.02 -9.64
CA GLN A 66 -4.89 -23.21 -10.39
C GLN A 66 -5.53 -22.88 -11.74
N ASN A 67 -6.30 -21.79 -11.83
CA ASN A 67 -6.86 -21.31 -13.10
C ASN A 67 -5.75 -20.81 -14.02
N ALA A 68 -4.78 -20.12 -13.42
CA ALA A 68 -3.46 -19.87 -13.96
C ALA A 68 -2.83 -21.18 -14.47
N ASP A 69 -2.56 -22.18 -13.62
CA ASP A 69 -1.91 -23.44 -14.03
C ASP A 69 -2.63 -24.17 -15.18
N ARG A 70 -3.97 -24.14 -15.22
CA ARG A 70 -4.79 -24.72 -16.30
C ARG A 70 -4.67 -24.01 -17.64
N ALA A 71 -4.29 -22.72 -17.65
CA ALA A 71 -4.12 -21.92 -18.86
C ALA A 71 -2.68 -21.96 -19.44
N GLY A 72 -1.72 -22.56 -18.73
CA GLY A 72 -0.29 -22.61 -19.11
C GLY A 72 0.43 -21.28 -18.87
N THR A 73 1.75 -21.27 -18.61
CA THR A 73 2.55 -20.12 -18.05
C THR A 73 2.49 -18.75 -18.76
N ASP A 74 1.76 -18.63 -19.87
CA ASP A 74 1.70 -17.48 -20.77
C ASP A 74 0.89 -16.29 -20.22
N TYR A 75 0.35 -16.39 -19.00
CA TYR A 75 -0.31 -15.30 -18.26
C TYR A 75 0.55 -14.74 -17.12
N LEU A 76 1.69 -15.38 -16.81
CA LEU A 76 2.61 -14.90 -15.78
C LEU A 76 3.53 -13.82 -16.32
N LEU A 77 3.66 -12.72 -15.58
CA LEU A 77 4.51 -11.59 -15.91
C LEU A 77 5.68 -11.47 -14.92
N PRO A 78 6.90 -11.16 -15.39
CA PRO A 78 7.32 -11.35 -16.78
C PRO A 78 7.28 -12.84 -17.13
N HIS A 79 6.94 -13.21 -18.36
CA HIS A 79 7.00 -14.59 -18.83
C HIS A 79 8.43 -14.92 -19.23
N THR A 80 8.90 -14.28 -20.31
CA THR A 80 10.23 -14.39 -20.91
C THR A 80 11.00 -13.07 -20.97
N ALA A 81 10.32 -11.94 -20.76
CA ALA A 81 10.91 -10.62 -20.90
C ALA A 81 12.14 -10.40 -20.00
N THR A 82 13.20 -9.92 -20.63
CA THR A 82 14.47 -9.54 -19.98
C THR A 82 14.75 -8.05 -20.07
N THR A 83 14.11 -7.36 -21.04
CA THR A 83 14.18 -5.92 -21.24
C THR A 83 12.81 -5.26 -21.02
N LEU A 84 12.79 -3.94 -20.74
CA LEU A 84 11.55 -3.21 -20.53
C LEU A 84 10.65 -3.25 -21.79
N PRO A 85 11.16 -3.06 -23.02
CA PRO A 85 10.33 -3.19 -24.22
C PRO A 85 9.68 -4.56 -24.38
N GLU A 86 10.41 -5.65 -24.12
CA GLU A 86 9.84 -7.01 -24.13
C GLU A 86 8.73 -7.15 -23.08
N PHE A 87 8.95 -6.62 -21.88
CA PHE A 87 7.96 -6.67 -20.80
C PHE A 87 6.69 -5.91 -21.14
N LEU A 88 6.79 -4.75 -21.80
CA LEU A 88 5.63 -3.99 -22.24
C LEU A 88 4.77 -4.76 -23.25
N VAL A 89 5.38 -5.55 -24.14
CA VAL A 89 4.66 -6.43 -25.09
C VAL A 89 3.92 -7.55 -24.34
N GLU A 90 4.58 -8.19 -23.37
CA GLU A 90 3.95 -9.22 -22.53
C GLU A 90 2.82 -8.63 -21.67
N LEU A 91 3.07 -7.49 -21.02
CA LEU A 91 2.10 -6.77 -20.21
C LEU A 91 0.87 -6.42 -21.05
N LYS A 92 1.07 -5.86 -22.25
CA LYS A 92 -0.01 -5.54 -23.19
C LYS A 92 -0.88 -6.75 -23.47
N THR A 93 -0.23 -7.83 -23.88
CA THR A 93 -0.91 -9.08 -24.21
C THR A 93 -1.71 -9.62 -23.02
N SER A 94 -1.19 -9.46 -21.81
CA SER A 94 -1.90 -9.83 -20.59
C SER A 94 -3.10 -8.92 -20.32
N LEU A 95 -2.94 -7.60 -20.40
CA LEU A 95 -4.02 -6.64 -20.14
C LEU A 95 -5.17 -6.76 -21.16
N ASP A 96 -4.85 -6.96 -22.44
CA ASP A 96 -5.85 -7.17 -23.50
C ASP A 96 -6.75 -8.40 -23.23
N ARG A 97 -6.25 -9.40 -22.49
CA ARG A 97 -7.00 -10.60 -22.11
C ARG A 97 -7.76 -10.45 -20.79
N HIS A 98 -7.37 -9.49 -19.95
CA HIS A 98 -7.91 -9.29 -18.59
C HIS A 98 -8.58 -7.91 -18.49
N MET A 99 -9.54 -7.66 -19.40
CA MET A 99 -10.34 -6.45 -19.35
C MET A 99 -11.44 -6.57 -18.30
N LEU A 100 -11.64 -5.49 -17.55
CA LEU A 100 -12.65 -5.33 -16.52
C LEU A 100 -13.75 -4.39 -17.05
N ASP A 101 -14.98 -4.60 -16.60
CA ASP A 101 -16.14 -3.74 -16.88
C ASP A 101 -16.10 -2.40 -16.12
N GLU A 102 -15.31 -2.33 -15.06
CA GLU A 102 -15.08 -1.14 -14.25
C GLU A 102 -13.59 -0.92 -13.92
N ARG A 103 -13.27 0.17 -13.23
CA ARG A 103 -11.89 0.45 -12.78
C ARG A 103 -11.40 -0.68 -11.88
N ALA A 104 -10.13 -1.09 -11.99
CA ALA A 104 -9.60 -2.17 -11.16
C ALA A 104 -9.74 -1.91 -9.65
N HIS A 105 -9.59 -0.65 -9.21
CA HIS A 105 -9.88 -0.26 -7.84
C HIS A 105 -11.33 -0.61 -7.45
N LEU A 106 -12.32 -0.22 -8.25
CA LEU A 106 -13.73 -0.52 -7.97
C LEU A 106 -14.03 -2.01 -8.10
N TRP A 107 -13.45 -2.68 -9.10
CA TRP A 107 -13.65 -4.10 -9.38
C TRP A 107 -13.12 -5.02 -8.28
N LEU A 108 -11.91 -4.73 -7.76
CA LEU A 108 -11.29 -5.49 -6.65
C LEU A 108 -12.14 -5.49 -5.40
N PHE A 109 -12.92 -4.44 -5.29
CA PHE A 109 -13.63 -4.11 -4.11
C PHE A 109 -15.08 -4.56 -4.28
N ASN A 110 -15.85 -4.12 -5.28
CA ASN A 110 -17.29 -4.34 -5.50
C ASN A 110 -18.02 -5.40 -4.61
N GLU A 111 -18.95 -4.96 -3.73
CA GLU A 111 -19.58 -5.82 -2.70
C GLU A 111 -20.60 -6.77 -3.32
N ASP A 112 -21.13 -6.43 -4.51
CA ASP A 112 -22.11 -7.21 -5.26
C ASP A 112 -21.46 -8.34 -6.08
N ILE A 113 -20.13 -8.47 -5.98
CA ILE A 113 -19.36 -9.37 -6.80
C ILE A 113 -19.03 -10.67 -6.06
N ASP A 114 -19.29 -11.77 -6.77
CA ASP A 114 -19.04 -13.17 -6.37
C ASP A 114 -17.78 -13.35 -5.51
N HIS A 115 -17.97 -13.91 -4.30
CA HIS A 115 -16.91 -14.26 -3.35
C HIS A 115 -15.82 -15.19 -3.91
N GLN A 116 -15.98 -15.70 -5.14
CA GLN A 116 -15.00 -16.48 -5.88
C GLN A 116 -13.89 -15.67 -6.57
N ARG A 117 -13.94 -14.33 -6.57
CA ARG A 117 -12.88 -13.49 -7.18
C ARG A 117 -11.63 -13.36 -6.29
N VAL A 118 -10.53 -12.89 -6.89
CA VAL A 118 -9.27 -12.62 -6.17
C VAL A 118 -9.45 -11.41 -5.27
N HIS A 119 -9.31 -11.57 -3.95
CA HIS A 119 -9.38 -10.47 -2.99
C HIS A 119 -8.09 -10.36 -2.18
N PRO A 120 -7.73 -9.14 -1.72
CA PRO A 120 -6.59 -8.96 -0.85
C PRO A 120 -6.75 -9.71 0.49
N SER A 121 -5.66 -10.26 1.00
CA SER A 121 -5.69 -10.99 2.27
C SER A 121 -6.00 -10.07 3.46
N CYS A 122 -6.96 -10.47 4.31
CA CYS A 122 -7.27 -9.79 5.57
C CYS A 122 -6.17 -9.91 6.63
N ALA A 123 -5.33 -10.94 6.53
CA ALA A 123 -4.24 -11.21 7.48
C ALA A 123 -3.00 -10.34 7.25
N GLY A 124 -2.88 -9.73 6.05
CA GLY A 124 -1.78 -8.85 5.70
C GLY A 124 -2.06 -7.37 5.97
N ASP A 125 -1.02 -6.55 5.95
CA ASP A 125 -1.16 -5.09 5.98
C ASP A 125 -1.74 -4.61 4.64
N TRP A 126 -2.54 -3.53 4.67
CA TRP A 126 -3.05 -2.84 3.47
C TRP A 126 -2.44 -1.44 3.48
N MET A 127 -1.77 -1.07 2.39
CA MET A 127 -1.02 0.18 2.30
C MET A 127 -1.33 0.90 0.98
N GLU A 128 -1.52 2.21 1.06
CA GLU A 128 -1.68 3.12 -0.08
C GLU A 128 -0.57 4.19 -0.05
N PHE A 129 -0.01 4.48 -1.22
CA PHE A 129 1.10 5.42 -1.39
C PHE A 129 0.71 6.50 -2.38
N GLY A 130 0.47 7.71 -1.86
CA GLY A 130 -0.29 8.78 -2.53
C GLY A 130 -1.73 8.75 -2.07
N VAL A 131 -2.09 9.68 -1.17
CA VAL A 131 -3.40 9.74 -0.50
C VAL A 131 -4.17 10.98 -0.93
N TYR A 132 -3.47 12.09 -1.16
CA TYR A 132 -4.05 13.40 -1.49
C TYR A 132 -5.21 13.80 -0.57
N THR A 133 -6.46 13.78 -1.06
CA THR A 133 -7.68 14.14 -0.31
C THR A 133 -8.34 12.95 0.40
N GLY A 134 -7.79 11.75 0.28
CA GLY A 134 -8.19 10.55 1.01
C GLY A 134 -9.32 9.73 0.38
N GLY A 135 -9.69 9.98 -0.88
CA GLY A 135 -10.80 9.26 -1.54
C GLY A 135 -10.57 7.75 -1.61
N SER A 136 -9.46 7.33 -2.21
CA SER A 136 -9.05 5.92 -2.42
C SER A 136 -8.76 5.20 -1.10
N VAL A 137 -7.99 5.80 -0.18
CA VAL A 137 -7.73 5.18 1.14
C VAL A 137 -9.02 4.96 1.94
N ASN A 138 -9.98 5.89 1.88
CA ASN A 138 -11.26 5.75 2.58
C ASN A 138 -12.10 4.63 2.00
N LEU A 139 -12.13 4.50 0.68
CA LEU A 139 -12.72 3.33 0.04
C LEU A 139 -12.01 2.07 0.53
N SER A 140 -10.70 1.94 0.36
CA SER A 140 -9.96 0.77 0.84
C SER A 140 -10.28 0.41 2.32
N ALA A 141 -10.45 1.40 3.19
CA ALA A 141 -10.81 1.22 4.59
C ALA A 141 -12.25 0.74 4.84
N ILE A 142 -13.24 1.30 4.14
CA ILE A 142 -14.64 0.85 4.21
C ILE A 142 -14.71 -0.62 3.81
N TRP A 143 -14.05 -0.97 2.71
CA TRP A 143 -14.07 -2.28 2.10
C TRP A 143 -13.37 -3.33 2.94
N ARG A 144 -12.19 -2.97 3.48
CA ARG A 144 -11.50 -3.84 4.44
C ARG A 144 -12.40 -4.18 5.62
N ARG A 145 -13.15 -3.21 6.15
CA ARG A 145 -14.09 -3.42 7.25
C ARG A 145 -15.26 -4.32 6.85
N SER A 146 -15.85 -4.11 5.68
CA SER A 146 -16.95 -4.94 5.16
C SER A 146 -16.49 -6.40 4.97
N PHE A 147 -15.34 -6.61 4.35
CA PHE A 147 -14.85 -7.94 3.98
C PHE A 147 -14.13 -8.68 5.13
N CYS A 148 -13.30 -7.98 5.89
CA CYS A 148 -12.48 -8.57 6.96
C CYS A 148 -13.10 -8.46 8.36
N GLY A 149 -14.24 -7.75 8.47
CA GLY A 149 -14.94 -7.50 9.71
C GLY A 149 -14.41 -6.31 10.52
N PRO A 150 -15.18 -5.83 11.51
CA PRO A 150 -14.93 -4.58 12.25
C PRO A 150 -13.70 -4.59 13.17
N GLY A 151 -13.00 -5.72 13.30
CA GLY A 151 -11.77 -5.86 14.09
C GLY A 151 -10.49 -5.99 13.25
N CYS A 152 -10.57 -5.77 11.94
CA CYS A 152 -9.41 -5.84 11.06
C CYS A 152 -8.39 -4.73 11.38
N ALA A 153 -7.12 -4.98 11.03
CA ALA A 153 -6.09 -3.94 11.10
C ALA A 153 -6.48 -2.73 10.23
N PRO A 154 -5.97 -1.52 10.53
CA PRO A 154 -6.24 -0.34 9.73
C PRO A 154 -5.62 -0.43 8.34
N VAL A 155 -6.08 0.45 7.44
CA VAL A 155 -5.38 0.77 6.18
C VAL A 155 -4.39 1.89 6.45
N TYR A 156 -3.16 1.75 5.95
CA TYR A 156 -2.12 2.75 6.13
C TYR A 156 -1.95 3.58 4.86
N GLY A 157 -2.10 4.90 4.96
CA GLY A 157 -1.90 5.83 3.85
C GLY A 157 -0.61 6.61 4.03
N PHE A 158 0.24 6.67 3.01
CA PHE A 158 1.52 7.38 3.03
C PHE A 158 1.50 8.51 2.00
N ASP A 159 1.82 9.73 2.43
CA ASP A 159 1.87 10.90 1.56
C ASP A 159 2.76 11.99 2.18
N THR A 160 3.29 12.89 1.36
CA THR A 160 3.97 14.10 1.87
C THR A 160 2.96 15.10 2.44
N PHE A 161 1.74 15.10 1.90
CA PHE A 161 0.68 16.10 2.03
C PHE A 161 1.10 17.50 1.57
N THR A 162 2.34 17.66 1.11
CA THR A 162 2.89 18.87 0.53
C THR A 162 2.90 18.82 -1.00
N GLY A 163 2.38 17.74 -1.58
CA GLY A 163 2.33 17.50 -3.01
C GLY A 163 3.56 16.76 -3.55
N LEU A 164 3.64 16.66 -4.88
CA LEU A 164 4.74 15.98 -5.55
C LEU A 164 6.11 16.56 -5.16
N PRO A 165 7.11 15.72 -4.87
CA PRO A 165 8.46 16.20 -4.50
C PRO A 165 9.24 16.75 -5.69
N GLU A 166 8.88 16.33 -6.90
CA GLU A 166 9.50 16.75 -8.16
C GLU A 166 8.43 16.94 -9.23
N VAL A 167 8.86 17.45 -10.39
CA VAL A 167 7.98 17.64 -11.54
C VAL A 167 7.59 16.28 -12.10
N TRP A 168 6.31 16.08 -12.33
CA TRP A 168 5.80 14.93 -13.09
C TRP A 168 5.30 15.41 -14.44
N SER A 169 5.89 14.93 -15.53
CA SER A 169 5.43 15.24 -16.88
C SER A 169 4.79 14.01 -17.49
N GLN A 170 3.54 14.13 -17.92
CA GLN A 170 2.82 13.05 -18.58
C GLN A 170 3.06 13.04 -20.09
N ASP A 171 3.29 14.22 -20.71
CA ASP A 171 3.41 14.40 -22.17
C ASP A 171 4.69 15.14 -22.64
N GLY A 172 5.55 15.58 -21.72
CA GLY A 172 6.72 16.41 -22.01
C GLY A 172 6.38 17.89 -22.26
N GLY A 173 5.15 18.31 -21.96
CA GLY A 173 4.59 19.61 -22.30
C GLY A 173 3.48 20.06 -21.35
N ALA A 174 2.23 20.13 -21.83
CA ALA A 174 1.11 20.76 -21.11
C ALA A 174 0.52 19.89 -19.99
N GLY A 175 0.69 18.57 -20.07
CA GLY A 175 0.38 17.61 -18.99
C GLY A 175 1.49 17.52 -17.94
N THR A 176 2.08 18.65 -17.57
CA THR A 176 3.16 18.70 -16.57
C THR A 176 2.67 19.27 -15.26
N PHE A 177 2.73 18.47 -14.21
CA PHE A 177 2.47 18.87 -12.84
C PHE A 177 3.77 19.32 -12.18
N GLY A 178 3.81 20.58 -11.75
CA GLY A 178 4.95 21.12 -11.02
C GLY A 178 5.11 20.48 -9.64
N GLY A 179 6.31 20.59 -9.07
CA GLY A 179 6.52 20.23 -7.67
C GLY A 179 5.53 20.96 -6.75
N GLY A 180 4.94 20.23 -5.79
CA GLY A 180 3.87 20.71 -4.94
C GLY A 180 2.45 20.58 -5.51
N ALA A 181 2.27 20.09 -6.75
CA ALA A 181 0.96 19.65 -7.23
C ALA A 181 0.36 18.60 -6.29
N PHE A 182 -0.97 18.58 -6.17
CA PHE A 182 -1.72 17.70 -5.24
C PHE A 182 -1.41 17.94 -3.74
N SER A 183 -0.98 19.15 -3.38
CA SER A 183 -0.76 19.53 -1.97
C SER A 183 -2.08 19.81 -1.24
N THR A 184 -2.19 19.31 -0.01
CA THR A 184 -3.23 19.70 0.95
C THR A 184 -2.73 20.79 1.91
N GLY A 185 -1.60 21.44 1.57
CA GLY A 185 -0.93 22.40 2.44
C GLY A 185 -0.25 21.74 3.65
N GLY A 186 0.15 20.47 3.51
CA GLY A 186 0.78 19.68 4.57
C GLY A 186 -0.21 19.17 5.63
N LYS A 187 -1.52 19.29 5.40
CA LYS A 187 -2.56 18.90 6.36
C LYS A 187 -3.10 17.51 6.04
N PHE A 188 -3.37 16.73 7.07
CA PHE A 188 -4.06 15.46 6.87
C PHE A 188 -5.51 15.72 6.39
N PRO A 189 -5.97 15.01 5.35
CA PRO A 189 -7.37 15.03 4.94
C PRO A 189 -8.24 14.32 6.00
N PRO A 190 -9.55 14.59 6.01
CA PRO A 190 -10.50 13.77 6.77
C PRO A 190 -10.52 12.33 6.20
N VAL A 191 -10.37 11.35 7.08
CA VAL A 191 -10.36 9.93 6.70
C VAL A 191 -11.24 9.09 7.63
N GLU A 192 -11.57 7.89 7.18
CA GLU A 192 -12.26 6.87 7.97
C GLU A 192 -11.48 6.54 9.24
N TYR A 193 -12.19 6.16 10.31
CA TYR A 193 -11.58 5.91 11.62
C TYR A 193 -10.57 4.74 11.63
N ASN A 194 -10.66 3.85 10.65
CA ASN A 194 -9.75 2.71 10.46
C ASN A 194 -8.65 2.99 9.42
N VAL A 195 -8.35 4.26 9.16
CA VAL A 195 -7.18 4.73 8.40
C VAL A 195 -6.13 5.28 9.36
N GLN A 196 -4.87 5.00 9.08
CA GLN A 196 -3.72 5.64 9.72
C GLN A 196 -2.85 6.30 8.67
N LEU A 197 -2.68 7.62 8.78
CA LEU A 197 -1.88 8.39 7.85
C LEU A 197 -0.45 8.55 8.36
N VAL A 198 0.50 8.42 7.44
CA VAL A 198 1.93 8.58 7.69
C VAL A 198 2.45 9.67 6.76
N LYS A 199 2.94 10.76 7.34
CA LYS A 199 3.48 11.90 6.62
C LYS A 199 4.95 11.72 6.26
N GLY A 200 5.32 12.07 5.03
CA GLY A 200 6.70 12.25 4.58
C GLY A 200 7.02 11.49 3.29
N LEU A 201 8.19 11.77 2.72
CA LEU A 201 8.71 11.02 1.57
C LEU A 201 8.81 9.53 1.92
N PHE A 202 8.57 8.66 0.96
CA PHE A 202 8.51 7.23 1.24
C PHE A 202 9.84 6.67 1.77
N SER A 203 10.96 7.08 1.20
CA SER A 203 12.32 6.74 1.67
C SER A 203 12.58 7.14 3.12
N GLU A 204 11.89 8.17 3.62
CA GLU A 204 12.08 8.70 4.97
C GLU A 204 11.05 8.16 5.97
N SER A 205 9.81 7.95 5.53
CA SER A 205 8.67 7.66 6.40
C SER A 205 8.37 6.17 6.55
N LEU A 206 8.57 5.35 5.52
CA LEU A 206 8.30 3.90 5.60
C LEU A 206 9.26 3.16 6.55
N PRO A 207 10.60 3.35 6.49
CA PRO A 207 11.51 2.61 7.36
C PRO A 207 11.24 2.78 8.87
N PRO A 208 11.06 4.00 9.42
CA PRO A 208 10.72 4.16 10.83
C PRO A 208 9.34 3.59 11.17
N PHE A 209 8.35 3.75 10.29
CA PHE A 209 7.02 3.17 10.48
C PHE A 209 7.08 1.64 10.62
N LEU A 210 7.83 0.96 9.74
CA LEU A 210 7.97 -0.50 9.79
C LEU A 210 8.70 -0.98 11.05
N ARG A 211 9.72 -0.24 11.52
CA ARG A 211 10.40 -0.53 12.79
C ARG A 211 9.44 -0.44 13.98
N MET A 212 8.68 0.65 14.06
CA MET A 212 7.65 0.85 15.08
C MET A 212 6.63 -0.30 15.06
N GLN A 213 6.14 -0.71 13.88
CA GLN A 213 5.20 -1.84 13.78
C GLN A 213 5.80 -3.15 14.28
N ALA A 214 7.07 -3.43 13.99
CA ALA A 214 7.75 -4.64 14.43
C ALA A 214 7.91 -4.68 15.97
N GLU A 215 8.31 -3.55 16.56
CA GLU A 215 8.43 -3.36 18.01
C GLU A 215 7.08 -3.59 18.71
N MET A 216 6.01 -2.95 18.21
CA MET A 216 4.66 -3.07 18.76
C MET A 216 4.12 -4.51 18.70
N LYS A 217 4.39 -5.22 17.60
CA LYS A 217 3.93 -6.60 17.41
C LYS A 217 4.81 -7.62 18.16
N LYS A 218 5.89 -7.21 18.84
CA LYS A 218 6.94 -8.07 19.43
C LYS A 218 7.45 -9.13 18.45
N ARG A 219 7.38 -8.85 17.15
CA ARG A 219 7.79 -9.78 16.10
C ARG A 219 9.23 -9.46 15.73
N VAL A 220 10.14 -10.34 16.15
CA VAL A 220 11.59 -10.20 15.85
C VAL A 220 11.98 -11.03 14.61
N ALA A 221 11.14 -11.97 14.17
CA ALA A 221 11.55 -12.93 13.13
C ALA A 221 11.18 -12.52 11.69
N GLU A 222 9.95 -12.09 11.41
CA GLU A 222 9.51 -11.78 10.03
C GLU A 222 8.49 -10.64 10.00
N PRO A 223 8.52 -9.75 8.97
CA PRO A 223 7.56 -8.67 8.85
C PRO A 223 6.18 -9.22 8.49
N THR A 224 5.11 -8.52 8.90
CA THR A 224 3.75 -8.86 8.47
C THR A 224 3.66 -8.78 6.93
N PRO A 225 3.16 -9.80 6.22
CA PRO A 225 3.04 -9.71 4.76
C PRO A 225 2.04 -8.63 4.31
N LEU A 226 2.16 -8.16 3.07
CA LEU A 226 1.16 -7.30 2.44
C LEU A 226 0.01 -8.15 1.90
N GLY A 227 -1.21 -7.77 2.28
CA GLY A 227 -2.43 -8.25 1.64
C GLY A 227 -2.76 -7.42 0.41
N TYR A 228 -2.62 -6.10 0.54
CA TYR A 228 -2.95 -5.10 -0.47
C TYR A 228 -1.88 -4.00 -0.51
N LEU A 229 -1.44 -3.66 -1.72
CA LEU A 229 -0.52 -2.58 -2.01
C LEU A 229 -1.12 -1.71 -3.11
N HIS A 230 -1.48 -0.47 -2.79
CA HIS A 230 -1.94 0.52 -3.75
C HIS A 230 -0.82 1.53 -4.02
N VAL A 231 -0.33 1.57 -5.26
CA VAL A 231 0.72 2.46 -5.75
C VAL A 231 0.03 3.56 -6.56
N ASP A 232 0.01 4.77 -6.02
CA ASP A 232 -0.71 5.93 -6.56
C ASP A 232 0.17 7.18 -6.41
N CYS A 233 1.44 7.04 -6.80
CA CYS A 233 2.47 8.04 -6.49
C CYS A 233 3.08 8.70 -7.71
N ASP A 234 2.62 8.31 -8.90
CA ASP A 234 2.94 8.83 -10.23
C ASP A 234 4.40 8.67 -10.69
N LEU A 235 5.34 8.77 -9.76
CA LEU A 235 6.76 8.94 -10.01
C LEU A 235 7.53 7.63 -9.87
N TYR A 236 8.56 7.48 -10.72
CA TYR A 236 9.50 6.36 -10.67
C TYR A 236 10.17 6.23 -9.31
N VAL A 237 10.66 7.35 -8.75
CA VAL A 237 11.43 7.34 -7.50
C VAL A 237 10.55 6.85 -6.34
N GLY A 238 9.33 7.36 -6.24
CA GLY A 238 8.36 6.90 -5.23
C GLY A 238 8.05 5.41 -5.37
N THR A 239 7.74 4.97 -6.59
CA THR A 239 7.45 3.55 -6.86
C THR A 239 8.64 2.64 -6.53
N LYS A 240 9.86 3.06 -6.88
CA LYS A 240 11.09 2.33 -6.57
C LYS A 240 11.33 2.22 -5.06
N ASP A 241 11.13 3.30 -4.32
CA ASP A 241 11.26 3.31 -2.86
C ASP A 241 10.28 2.32 -2.23
N ILE A 242 9.02 2.32 -2.65
CA ILE A 242 7.98 1.37 -2.19
C ILE A 242 8.46 -0.06 -2.38
N PHE A 243 8.83 -0.46 -3.60
CA PHE A 243 9.23 -1.84 -3.89
C PHE A 243 10.54 -2.25 -3.21
N THR A 244 11.48 -1.32 -3.05
CA THR A 244 12.76 -1.60 -2.37
C THR A 244 12.56 -1.81 -0.87
N ILE A 245 11.77 -0.95 -0.23
CA ILE A 245 11.59 -0.95 1.23
C ILE A 245 10.61 -2.05 1.66
N LEU A 246 9.53 -2.25 0.91
CA LEU A 246 8.51 -3.26 1.19
C LEU A 246 8.86 -4.63 0.63
N ASP A 247 10.02 -4.79 0.00
CA ASP A 247 10.44 -5.99 -0.70
C ASP A 247 10.09 -7.25 0.12
N LYS A 248 10.61 -7.40 1.34
CA LYS A 248 10.35 -8.60 2.17
C LYS A 248 8.90 -8.82 2.60
N LYS A 249 8.00 -7.83 2.44
CA LYS A 249 6.58 -7.94 2.79
C LYS A 249 5.72 -8.39 1.60
N ILE A 250 6.19 -8.25 0.37
CA ILE A 250 5.47 -8.66 -0.84
C ILE A 250 5.65 -10.18 -1.02
N VAL A 251 4.59 -10.95 -0.85
CA VAL A 251 4.61 -12.42 -0.85
C VAL A 251 3.62 -12.97 -1.88
N PRO A 252 3.66 -14.27 -2.23
CA PRO A 252 2.58 -14.89 -2.98
C PRO A 252 1.21 -14.59 -2.35
N GLY A 253 0.31 -14.06 -3.16
CA GLY A 253 -1.01 -13.58 -2.78
C GLY A 253 -1.11 -12.10 -2.40
N THR A 254 -0.01 -11.34 -2.40
CA THR A 254 -0.13 -9.88 -2.33
C THR A 254 -0.86 -9.37 -3.58
N VAL A 255 -1.93 -8.60 -3.39
CA VAL A 255 -2.59 -7.85 -4.47
C VAL A 255 -1.91 -6.50 -4.59
N ILE A 256 -1.52 -6.13 -5.80
CA ILE A 256 -0.87 -4.86 -6.13
C ILE A 256 -1.77 -4.13 -7.11
N LEU A 257 -2.20 -2.92 -6.77
CA LEU A 257 -2.95 -2.01 -7.62
C LEU A 257 -2.06 -0.81 -7.94
N PHE A 258 -2.01 -0.43 -9.21
CA PHE A 258 -1.41 0.83 -9.66
C PHE A 258 -2.52 1.76 -10.14
N ASP A 259 -2.48 3.05 -9.82
CA ASP A 259 -3.44 4.02 -10.36
C ASP A 259 -3.04 4.46 -11.78
N GLU A 260 -1.75 4.72 -12.03
CA GLU A 260 -1.23 5.31 -13.27
C GLU A 260 -0.04 4.52 -13.87
N LEU A 261 -0.26 3.21 -14.13
CA LEU A 261 0.78 2.33 -14.67
C LEU A 261 1.08 2.56 -16.17
N VAL A 262 0.04 2.88 -16.94
CA VAL A 262 0.04 2.91 -18.42
C VAL A 262 -0.89 4.02 -18.94
N ASN A 263 -0.95 4.22 -20.25
CA ASN A 263 -1.91 5.09 -20.93
C ASN A 263 -1.67 6.61 -20.86
N TYR A 264 -0.42 7.03 -20.74
CA TYR A 264 0.02 8.41 -20.96
C TYR A 264 1.43 8.42 -21.55
N LYS A 265 1.79 9.38 -22.40
CA LYS A 265 3.01 9.33 -23.25
C LYS A 265 4.30 8.92 -22.52
N LEU A 266 4.58 9.47 -21.33
CA LEU A 266 5.81 9.21 -20.58
C LEU A 266 5.74 8.04 -19.59
N TYR A 267 4.68 7.23 -19.58
CA TYR A 267 4.47 6.15 -18.60
C TYR A 267 5.65 5.18 -18.45
N LYS A 268 6.37 4.91 -19.56
CA LYS A 268 7.55 4.03 -19.60
C LYS A 268 8.70 4.51 -18.72
N GLU A 269 8.66 5.76 -18.25
CA GLU A 269 9.69 6.37 -17.41
C GLU A 269 9.36 6.28 -15.92
N HIS A 270 8.13 5.86 -15.56
CA HIS A 270 7.56 5.96 -14.22
C HIS A 270 7.26 4.60 -13.57
N GLU A 271 6.03 4.37 -13.11
CA GLU A 271 5.65 3.24 -12.25
C GLU A 271 5.96 1.88 -12.90
N VAL A 272 5.64 1.72 -14.20
CA VAL A 272 5.88 0.46 -14.93
C VAL A 272 7.36 0.09 -15.00
N LYS A 273 8.24 1.09 -15.07
CA LYS A 273 9.68 0.88 -15.10
C LYS A 273 10.19 0.39 -13.75
N ALA A 274 9.79 1.05 -12.67
CA ALA A 274 10.15 0.63 -11.32
C ALA A 274 9.60 -0.77 -10.99
N PHE A 275 8.36 -1.05 -11.41
CA PHE A 275 7.74 -2.37 -11.25
C PHE A 275 8.51 -3.47 -12.00
N PHE A 276 8.86 -3.23 -13.26
CA PHE A 276 9.66 -4.16 -14.05
C PHE A 276 11.05 -4.42 -13.46
N GLU A 277 11.74 -3.36 -13.02
CA GLU A 277 13.04 -3.47 -12.35
C GLU A 277 12.93 -4.33 -11.08
N TRP A 278 11.89 -4.13 -10.27
CA TRP A 278 11.64 -4.96 -9.09
C TRP A 278 11.34 -6.42 -9.45
N LEU A 279 10.49 -6.70 -10.44
CA LEU A 279 10.20 -8.06 -10.90
C LEU A 279 11.49 -8.78 -11.33
N ARG A 280 12.38 -8.07 -12.03
CA ARG A 280 13.68 -8.62 -12.46
C ARG A 280 14.62 -8.96 -11.32
N VAL A 281 14.67 -8.14 -10.28
CA VAL A 281 15.56 -8.34 -9.13
C VAL A 281 14.99 -9.40 -8.18
N SER A 282 13.71 -9.27 -7.82
CA SER A 282 13.03 -10.17 -6.88
C SER A 282 12.72 -11.56 -7.46
N LYS A 283 12.73 -11.69 -8.79
CA LYS A 283 12.28 -12.88 -9.53
C LYS A 283 10.82 -13.24 -9.25
N ALA A 284 10.03 -12.28 -8.74
CA ALA A 284 8.61 -12.48 -8.57
C ALA A 284 7.92 -12.69 -9.92
N LYS A 285 6.87 -13.51 -9.91
CA LYS A 285 5.93 -13.68 -11.02
C LYS A 285 4.57 -13.20 -10.56
N VAL A 286 3.92 -12.39 -11.38
CA VAL A 286 2.58 -11.86 -11.12
C VAL A 286 1.62 -12.30 -12.22
N ALA A 287 0.33 -12.30 -11.91
CA ALA A 287 -0.73 -12.40 -12.92
C ALA A 287 -1.54 -11.10 -12.91
N ALA A 288 -1.92 -10.61 -14.09
CA ALA A 288 -2.85 -9.50 -14.18
C ALA A 288 -4.21 -9.94 -13.64
N ILE A 289 -4.78 -9.17 -12.72
CA ILE A 289 -6.19 -9.26 -12.36
C ILE A 289 -7.00 -8.54 -13.43
N GLY A 290 -6.55 -7.34 -13.81
CA GLY A 290 -7.06 -6.66 -14.99
C GLY A 290 -6.97 -5.14 -14.96
N VAL A 291 -7.52 -4.55 -16.01
CA VAL A 291 -7.64 -3.10 -16.26
C VAL A 291 -9.00 -2.81 -16.88
N LYS A 292 -9.57 -1.62 -16.67
CA LYS A 292 -10.85 -1.25 -17.28
C LYS A 292 -10.78 -1.29 -18.82
N GLY A 293 -11.75 -1.94 -19.46
CA GLY A 293 -11.93 -1.97 -20.91
C GLY A 293 -13.39 -1.71 -21.37
N PRO A 294 -13.69 -1.86 -22.68
CA PRO A 294 -12.74 -2.13 -23.74
C PRO A 294 -11.77 -0.96 -23.93
N ILE A 295 -10.51 -1.27 -24.17
CA ILE A 295 -9.50 -0.28 -24.55
C ILE A 295 -9.61 -0.15 -26.08
N GLU A 296 -10.11 0.97 -26.60
CA GLU A 296 -10.27 1.13 -28.06
C GLU A 296 -8.90 1.08 -28.77
N LYS A 297 -8.86 0.61 -30.02
CA LYS A 297 -7.58 0.40 -30.76
C LYS A 297 -6.78 1.69 -30.98
N THR A 298 -7.42 2.85 -30.89
CA THR A 298 -6.80 4.19 -30.92
C THR A 298 -6.41 4.70 -29.53
N ASP A 299 -6.89 4.06 -28.47
CA ASP A 299 -6.63 4.38 -27.05
C ASP A 299 -5.59 3.43 -26.45
N PHE A 300 -4.64 2.98 -27.28
CA PHE A 300 -3.73 1.95 -26.81
C PHE A 300 -2.91 2.46 -25.62
N ALA A 301 -3.10 1.80 -24.46
CA ALA A 301 -2.40 2.05 -23.19
C ALA A 301 -0.87 2.07 -23.28
N MET A 302 -0.30 1.61 -24.39
CA MET A 302 1.14 1.43 -24.55
C MET A 302 1.72 1.72 -25.94
N GLU A 303 0.91 2.02 -26.97
CA GLU A 303 1.36 2.01 -28.39
C GLU A 303 1.26 3.36 -29.12
N ILE A 304 0.70 4.42 -28.53
CA ILE A 304 0.62 5.72 -29.21
C ILE A 304 1.08 6.85 -28.27
N ASP A 305 2.02 7.68 -28.73
CA ASP A 305 2.32 9.00 -28.16
C ASP A 305 1.12 9.93 -28.40
N ILE A 306 -0.02 9.65 -27.75
CA ILE A 306 -1.23 10.46 -27.90
C ILE A 306 -1.04 11.75 -27.10
N ASP A 307 -1.31 12.89 -27.73
CA ASP A 307 -1.51 14.16 -27.02
C ASP A 307 -2.85 14.03 -26.26
N VAL A 308 -2.79 13.70 -24.97
CA VAL A 308 -3.93 13.25 -24.12
C VAL A 308 -4.99 14.35 -23.89
N ARG A 309 -4.92 15.48 -24.61
CA ARG A 309 -5.79 16.65 -24.43
C ARG A 309 -7.27 16.39 -24.71
N GLU A 310 -7.60 15.37 -25.52
CA GLU A 310 -8.99 15.15 -25.98
C GLU A 310 -9.64 13.86 -25.43
N HIS A 311 -8.93 13.02 -24.68
CA HIS A 311 -9.51 11.80 -24.11
C HIS A 311 -9.51 11.82 -22.58
N HIS A 312 -10.69 12.08 -22.03
CA HIS A 312 -11.01 12.05 -20.61
C HIS A 312 -10.86 10.66 -19.97
N GLN A 313 -9.66 10.07 -19.84
CA GLN A 313 -9.52 8.79 -19.13
C GLN A 313 -8.19 8.59 -18.37
N HIS A 314 -7.98 9.38 -17.30
CA HIS A 314 -7.11 9.04 -16.14
C HIS A 314 -7.73 7.92 -15.28
N ASN A 315 -8.27 6.87 -15.93
CA ASN A 315 -9.26 5.98 -15.34
C ASN A 315 -8.89 4.50 -15.46
N GLN A 316 -7.61 4.16 -15.57
CA GLN A 316 -7.17 2.81 -15.91
C GLN A 316 -6.19 2.21 -14.90
N GLY A 317 -6.57 2.23 -13.62
CA GLY A 317 -5.83 1.49 -12.62
C GLY A 317 -5.68 0.01 -13.02
N VAL A 318 -4.48 -0.54 -12.81
CA VAL A 318 -4.12 -1.91 -13.20
C VAL A 318 -3.82 -2.73 -11.95
N ALA A 319 -4.54 -3.84 -11.80
CA ALA A 319 -4.36 -4.73 -10.67
C ALA A 319 -3.61 -6.02 -11.06
N PHE A 320 -2.76 -6.48 -10.15
CA PHE A 320 -2.02 -7.74 -10.23
C PHE A 320 -2.15 -8.53 -8.93
N VAL A 321 -1.91 -9.83 -9.02
CA VAL A 321 -1.66 -10.70 -7.88
C VAL A 321 -0.29 -11.34 -8.01
N VAL A 322 0.49 -11.35 -6.93
CA VAL A 322 1.77 -12.07 -6.88
C VAL A 322 1.51 -13.58 -6.82
N ILE A 323 2.00 -14.32 -7.81
CA ILE A 323 1.82 -15.77 -7.91
C ILE A 323 2.96 -16.52 -7.25
N SER A 324 4.20 -16.10 -7.52
CA SER A 324 5.38 -16.74 -6.93
C SER A 324 6.48 -15.74 -6.68
N ARG A 325 7.34 -16.06 -5.71
CA ARG A 325 8.52 -15.26 -5.40
C ARG A 325 9.59 -16.09 -4.70
N PRO A 326 10.72 -16.37 -5.35
CA PRO A 326 11.84 -17.08 -4.74
C PRO A 326 12.36 -16.36 -3.49
N GLY A 327 12.67 -17.10 -2.43
CA GLY A 327 13.27 -16.55 -1.20
C GLY A 327 12.30 -15.81 -0.26
N ALA A 328 11.05 -15.58 -0.67
CA ALA A 328 9.98 -15.22 0.27
C ALA A 328 9.53 -16.51 0.98
N THR A 329 9.90 -16.68 2.25
CA THR A 329 9.54 -17.87 3.04
C THR A 329 8.01 -18.03 3.07
N GLN A 330 7.51 -19.12 2.48
CA GLN A 330 6.16 -19.63 2.76
C GLN A 330 6.14 -20.11 4.22
N SER A 331 5.84 -19.23 5.17
CA SER A 331 5.49 -19.64 6.53
C SER A 331 3.98 -19.90 6.63
N ILE A 332 3.50 -20.81 5.81
CA ILE A 332 2.19 -21.42 6.01
C ILE A 332 2.36 -22.91 5.80
N GLY A 333 2.63 -23.60 6.90
CA GLY A 333 2.76 -25.05 6.93
C GLY A 333 1.52 -25.71 6.34
N ILE A 334 1.76 -26.54 5.34
CA ILE A 334 0.86 -27.60 4.91
C ILE A 334 0.97 -28.68 6.00
N SER A 335 -0.07 -28.82 6.82
CA SER A 335 -0.31 -30.03 7.61
C SER A 335 -1.79 -30.34 7.58
#